data_AF-A0A8S9GET8-F1
#
_entry.id   AF-A0A8S9GET8-F1
#
_cell.length_a   1.000
_cell.length_b   1.000
_cell.length_c   1.000
_cell.angle_alpha   90.00
_cell.angle_beta   90.00
_cell.angle_gamma   90.00
#
_symmetry.space_group_name_H-M   'P 1'
#
loop_
_entity.id
_entity.type
_entity.pdbx_description
1 polymer ?
#
loop_
_entity_poly.entity_id
_entity_poly.type
_entity_poly.pdbx_seq_one_letter_code
_entity_poly.pdbx_strand_id
1 'polypeptide(L)'
;MSSSFSLVHERYVMRLRKKLQFEERKQANQKRVLSDSESVRWLNHAVEKIWPICMEQIASQKILRPIIPWFLDKYRPWTAKEALIQHLYLGRNPPLLTDIRVLRQSTGDDHLVLELGMNFLTADDMSAILAVKLRKRLGFGMWTKLHLTGMHVEGKVLIGVKFLRRWPFLGRLRVCFAEPPYFQMNVKPIFTHGVDVTVLPGIAGWLDKLLSIAFEQTLVEPNMLVVDMEKFVSPQSGENWFFVDEKEPVAHALVEVVEASDVKPSDLNG
;
A
#
# COMPACT_ATOMS: atom_id res chain seq x y z
N MET A 1 1.09 -4.97 -70.97
CA MET A 1 1.99 -4.48 -69.89
C MET A 1 1.41 -3.37 -69.02
N SER A 2 0.40 -2.60 -69.48
CA SER A 2 -0.12 -1.44 -68.71
C SER A 2 -1.04 -1.78 -67.52
N SER A 3 -1.78 -2.90 -67.54
CA SER A 3 -2.72 -3.24 -66.44
C SER A 3 -2.01 -3.78 -65.19
N SER A 4 -0.84 -4.42 -65.36
CA SER A 4 -0.03 -4.98 -64.27
C SER A 4 0.53 -3.88 -63.36
N PHE A 5 0.95 -2.75 -63.94
CA PHE A 5 1.48 -1.60 -63.21
C PHE A 5 0.41 -0.86 -62.40
N SER A 6 -0.80 -0.71 -62.95
CA SER A 6 -1.96 -0.12 -62.25
C SER A 6 -2.33 -0.94 -61.00
N LEU A 7 -2.39 -2.27 -61.12
CA LEU A 7 -2.71 -3.18 -60.01
C LEU A 7 -1.65 -3.16 -58.90
N VAL A 8 -0.36 -3.04 -59.27
CA VAL A 8 0.73 -2.92 -58.30
C VAL A 8 0.68 -1.57 -57.58
N HIS A 9 0.40 -0.49 -58.30
CA HIS A 9 0.26 0.85 -57.73
C HIS A 9 -0.92 0.94 -56.76
N GLU A 10 -2.09 0.40 -57.12
CA GLU A 10 -3.27 0.36 -56.24
C GLU A 10 -3.01 -0.43 -54.95
N ARG A 11 -2.33 -1.58 -55.04
CA ARG A 11 -1.92 -2.37 -53.86
C ARG A 11 -0.95 -1.61 -52.98
N TYR A 12 -0.01 -0.87 -53.56
CA TYR A 12 0.93 -0.04 -52.82
C TYR A 12 0.20 1.09 -52.07
N VAL A 13 -0.69 1.82 -52.75
CA VAL A 13 -1.49 2.90 -52.14
C VAL A 13 -2.39 2.37 -51.02
N MET A 14 -3.01 1.20 -51.21
CA MET A 14 -3.80 0.55 -50.15
C MET A 14 -2.96 0.19 -48.92
N ARG A 15 -1.77 -0.39 -49.11
CA ARG A 15 -0.87 -0.71 -47.99
C ARG A 15 -0.42 0.54 -47.24
N LEU A 16 -0.10 1.61 -47.97
CA LEU A 16 0.32 2.87 -47.39
C LEU A 16 -0.82 3.49 -46.56
N ARG A 17 -2.05 3.55 -47.09
CA ARG A 17 -3.23 4.01 -46.33
C ARG A 17 -3.48 3.20 -45.07
N LYS A 18 -3.41 1.86 -45.16
CA LYS A 18 -3.59 1.00 -43.97
C LYS A 18 -2.52 1.27 -42.90
N LYS A 19 -1.27 1.50 -43.31
CA LYS A 19 -0.18 1.83 -42.40
C LYS A 19 -0.43 3.18 -41.71
N LEU A 20 -0.83 4.20 -42.48
CA LEU A 20 -1.13 5.53 -41.95
C LEU A 20 -2.30 5.50 -40.97
N GLN A 21 -3.41 4.84 -41.33
CA GLN A 21 -4.56 4.66 -40.44
C GLN A 21 -4.20 3.89 -39.16
N PHE A 22 -3.31 2.90 -39.26
CA PHE A 22 -2.82 2.18 -38.09
C PHE A 22 -1.97 3.08 -37.18
N GLU A 23 -1.09 3.90 -37.75
CA GLU A 23 -0.27 4.86 -37.01
C GLU A 23 -1.13 5.94 -36.33
N GLU A 24 -2.12 6.49 -37.02
CA GLU A 24 -3.09 7.44 -36.46
C GLU A 24 -3.87 6.84 -35.30
N ARG A 25 -4.41 5.62 -35.47
CA ARG A 25 -5.11 4.90 -34.40
C ARG A 25 -4.20 4.61 -33.22
N LYS A 26 -2.95 4.23 -33.47
CA LYS A 26 -1.94 3.99 -32.44
C LYS A 26 -1.65 5.26 -31.65
N GLN A 27 -1.43 6.39 -32.33
CA GLN A 27 -1.19 7.67 -31.67
C GLN A 27 -2.42 8.16 -30.88
N ALA A 28 -3.62 8.01 -31.45
CA ALA A 28 -4.87 8.37 -30.76
C ALA A 28 -5.08 7.54 -29.49
N ASN A 29 -4.84 6.22 -29.56
CA ASN A 29 -4.92 5.34 -28.40
C ASN A 29 -3.84 5.67 -27.36
N GLN A 30 -2.60 5.94 -27.77
CA GLN A 30 -1.53 6.36 -26.84
C GLN A 30 -1.86 7.65 -26.11
N LYS A 31 -2.47 8.64 -26.79
CA LYS A 31 -2.89 9.88 -26.15
C LYS A 31 -3.98 9.64 -25.09
N ARG A 32 -4.93 8.74 -25.36
CA ARG A 32 -6.00 8.35 -24.42
C ARG A 32 -5.47 7.66 -23.16
N VAL A 33 -4.56 6.70 -23.31
CA VAL A 33 -3.90 6.00 -22.19
C VAL A 33 -3.20 6.98 -21.23
N LEU A 34 -2.75 8.13 -21.74
CA LEU A 34 -2.06 9.17 -20.99
C LEU A 34 -2.98 10.31 -20.51
N SER A 35 -4.28 10.27 -20.78
CA SER A 35 -5.25 11.31 -20.38
C SER A 35 -6.40 10.77 -19.55
N ASP A 36 -6.83 9.54 -19.82
CA ASP A 36 -8.06 8.96 -19.27
C ASP A 36 -7.70 7.82 -18.30
N SER A 37 -8.48 7.67 -17.23
CA SER A 37 -8.39 6.49 -16.37
C SER A 37 -9.03 5.28 -17.07
N GLU A 38 -8.40 4.12 -16.93
CA GLU A 38 -8.87 2.87 -17.52
C GLU A 38 -9.43 1.94 -16.43
N SER A 39 -10.56 1.28 -16.73
CA SER A 39 -11.09 0.23 -15.87
C SER A 39 -10.28 -1.05 -16.01
N VAL A 40 -9.99 -1.75 -14.91
CA VAL A 40 -9.15 -2.95 -14.89
C VAL A 40 -9.93 -4.23 -14.58
N ARG A 41 -11.12 -4.39 -15.19
CA ARG A 41 -12.04 -5.51 -14.91
C ARG A 41 -11.42 -6.89 -15.10
N TRP A 42 -10.62 -7.07 -16.17
CA TRP A 42 -9.97 -8.35 -16.44
C TRP A 42 -8.94 -8.71 -15.34
N LEU A 43 -8.23 -7.69 -14.82
CA LEU A 43 -7.24 -7.87 -13.77
C LEU A 43 -7.93 -8.23 -12.45
N ASN A 44 -9.02 -7.53 -12.10
CA ASN A 44 -9.83 -7.88 -10.94
C ASN A 44 -10.33 -9.32 -11.01
N HIS A 45 -10.83 -9.77 -12.17
CA HIS A 45 -11.27 -11.15 -12.35
C HIS A 45 -10.12 -12.16 -12.18
N ALA A 46 -8.93 -11.85 -12.71
CA ALA A 46 -7.77 -12.70 -12.53
C ALA A 46 -7.35 -12.77 -11.05
N VAL A 47 -7.29 -11.61 -10.37
CA VAL A 47 -6.97 -11.51 -8.94
C VAL A 47 -7.95 -12.32 -8.10
N GLU A 48 -9.26 -12.22 -8.36
CA GLU A 48 -10.30 -13.01 -7.69
C GLU A 48 -10.06 -14.52 -7.77
N LYS A 49 -9.62 -15.02 -8.94
CA LYS A 49 -9.34 -16.45 -9.10
C LYS A 49 -8.05 -16.89 -8.41
N ILE A 50 -6.99 -16.08 -8.47
CA ILE A 50 -5.68 -16.45 -7.92
C ILE A 50 -5.55 -16.13 -6.41
N TRP A 51 -6.41 -15.26 -5.88
CA TRP A 51 -6.41 -14.85 -4.48
C TRP A 51 -6.39 -16.00 -3.49
N PRO A 52 -7.38 -16.90 -3.48
CA PRO A 52 -7.39 -18.04 -2.56
C PRO A 52 -6.33 -19.10 -2.89
N ILE A 53 -5.74 -19.07 -4.10
CA ILE A 53 -4.74 -20.07 -4.53
C ILE A 53 -3.37 -19.74 -3.93
N CYS A 54 -2.94 -18.48 -4.02
CA CYS A 54 -1.62 -18.08 -3.53
C CYS A 54 -1.48 -16.59 -3.19
N MET A 55 -2.24 -15.69 -3.80
CA MET A 55 -1.99 -14.26 -3.61
C MET A 55 -2.30 -13.79 -2.18
N GLU A 56 -3.30 -14.36 -1.50
CA GLU A 56 -3.54 -14.09 -0.08
C GLU A 56 -2.29 -14.45 0.75
N GLN A 57 -1.74 -15.64 0.54
CA GLN A 57 -0.58 -16.12 1.29
C GLN A 57 0.66 -15.28 1.00
N ILE A 58 0.87 -14.84 -0.24
CA ILE A 58 1.96 -13.94 -0.61
C ILE A 58 1.78 -12.59 0.10
N ALA A 59 0.58 -12.01 0.04
CA ALA A 59 0.28 -10.74 0.67
C ALA A 59 0.45 -10.80 2.19
N SER A 60 -0.11 -11.81 2.85
CA SER A 60 -0.02 -11.97 4.31
C SER A 60 1.38 -12.36 4.77
N GLN A 61 1.99 -13.41 4.19
CA GLN A 61 3.23 -13.99 4.71
C GLN A 61 4.50 -13.39 4.14
N LYS A 62 4.51 -13.00 2.87
CA LYS A 62 5.73 -12.48 2.21
C LYS A 62 5.83 -10.97 2.27
N ILE A 63 4.70 -10.27 2.18
CA ILE A 63 4.67 -8.80 2.14
C ILE A 63 4.41 -8.22 3.53
N LEU A 64 3.24 -8.50 4.12
CA LEU A 64 2.82 -7.83 5.34
C LEU A 64 3.55 -8.33 6.58
N ARG A 65 3.83 -9.63 6.68
CA ARG A 65 4.47 -10.20 7.88
C ARG A 65 5.87 -9.62 8.18
N PRO A 66 6.75 -9.34 7.19
CA PRO A 66 8.00 -8.60 7.44
C PRO A 66 7.80 -7.10 7.71
N ILE A 67 6.80 -6.48 7.08
CA ILE A 67 6.54 -5.03 7.18
C ILE A 67 5.93 -4.65 8.53
N ILE A 68 4.93 -5.41 9.00
CA ILE A 68 4.16 -5.11 10.21
C ILE A 68 5.06 -4.96 11.46
N PRO A 69 6.02 -5.86 11.77
CA PRO A 69 6.91 -5.70 12.91
C PRO A 69 7.71 -4.40 12.89
N TRP A 70 8.23 -3.99 11.72
CA TRP A 70 8.93 -2.71 11.57
C TRP A 70 8.01 -1.53 11.93
N PHE A 71 6.77 -1.54 11.42
CA PHE A 71 5.77 -0.53 11.73
C PHE A 71 5.40 -0.49 13.22
N LEU A 72 5.18 -1.66 13.82
CA LEU A 72 4.80 -1.79 15.22
C LEU A 72 5.91 -1.31 16.16
N ASP A 73 7.17 -1.50 15.81
CA ASP A 73 8.30 -1.03 16.62
C ASP A 73 8.47 0.49 16.50
N LYS A 74 8.37 1.04 15.27
CA LYS A 74 8.47 2.48 15.01
C LYS A 74 7.39 3.30 15.74
N TYR A 75 6.16 2.81 15.75
CA TYR A 75 4.99 3.53 16.27
C TYR A 75 4.40 2.96 17.57
N ARG A 76 5.19 2.16 18.29
CA ARG A 76 4.79 1.55 19.56
C ARG A 76 4.31 2.60 20.58
N PRO A 77 3.21 2.37 21.33
CA PRO A 77 2.77 3.31 22.34
C PRO A 77 3.67 3.23 23.56
N TRP A 78 3.64 4.30 24.37
CA TRP A 78 4.37 4.36 25.64
C TRP A 78 3.99 3.24 26.63
N THR A 79 2.82 2.62 26.45
CA THR A 79 2.29 1.52 27.27
C THR A 79 2.86 0.16 26.91
N ALA A 80 3.23 -0.07 25.65
CA ALA A 80 3.77 -1.34 25.20
C ALA A 80 5.29 -1.39 25.32
N LYS A 81 5.78 -2.58 25.68
CA LYS A 81 7.18 -2.96 25.64
C LYS A 81 7.53 -3.62 24.31
N GLU A 82 6.65 -4.43 23.76
CA GLU A 82 6.91 -5.25 22.58
C GLU A 82 5.57 -5.57 21.90
N ALA A 83 5.55 -5.70 20.57
CA ALA A 83 4.36 -6.07 19.82
C ALA A 83 4.75 -7.01 18.68
N LEU A 84 4.02 -8.12 18.54
CA LEU A 84 4.33 -9.20 17.60
C LEU A 84 3.04 -9.71 16.94
N ILE A 85 3.09 -9.90 15.63
CA ILE A 85 1.99 -10.55 14.91
C ILE A 85 2.13 -12.07 14.99
N GLN A 86 1.16 -12.72 15.64
CA GLN A 86 1.13 -14.19 15.82
C GLN A 86 0.44 -14.89 14.66
N HIS A 87 -0.62 -14.27 14.14
CA HIS A 87 -1.42 -14.80 13.05
C HIS A 87 -1.85 -13.65 12.15
N LEU A 88 -1.86 -13.89 10.84
CA LEU A 88 -2.33 -12.96 9.84
C LEU A 88 -2.94 -13.73 8.68
N TYR A 89 -4.22 -13.50 8.47
CA TYR A 89 -5.00 -13.99 7.35
C TYR A 89 -5.90 -12.85 6.86
N LEU A 90 -5.82 -12.51 5.58
CA LEU A 90 -6.50 -11.34 5.01
C LEU A 90 -7.94 -11.61 4.53
N GLY A 91 -8.39 -12.87 4.63
CA GLY A 91 -9.72 -13.27 4.20
C GLY A 91 -9.77 -13.76 2.75
N ARG A 92 -10.92 -14.31 2.36
CA ARG A 92 -11.14 -14.89 1.02
C ARG A 92 -11.34 -13.88 -0.11
N ASN A 93 -11.66 -12.63 0.22
CA ASN A 93 -11.91 -11.60 -0.79
C ASN A 93 -10.61 -10.85 -1.12
N PRO A 94 -10.28 -10.61 -2.40
CA PRO A 94 -9.16 -9.76 -2.78
C PRO A 94 -9.47 -8.26 -2.69
N PRO A 95 -8.45 -7.39 -2.78
CA PRO A 95 -8.65 -5.98 -3.10
C PRO A 95 -9.25 -5.78 -4.50
N LEU A 96 -10.15 -4.82 -4.63
CA LEU A 96 -10.73 -4.35 -5.88
C LEU A 96 -9.95 -3.14 -6.39
N LEU A 97 -9.52 -3.21 -7.66
CA LEU A 97 -8.87 -2.09 -8.34
C LEU A 97 -9.92 -1.34 -9.16
N THR A 98 -10.13 -0.05 -8.91
CA THR A 98 -11.21 0.71 -9.59
C THR A 98 -10.73 1.24 -10.93
N ASP A 99 -9.70 2.09 -10.90
CA ASP A 99 -9.20 2.87 -12.01
C ASP A 99 -7.69 2.81 -12.01
N ILE A 100 -7.08 2.73 -13.20
CA ILE A 100 -5.64 2.87 -13.37
C ILE A 100 -5.33 3.98 -14.36
N ARG A 101 -4.29 4.77 -14.08
CA ARG A 101 -3.78 5.76 -15.03
C ARG A 101 -2.25 5.81 -15.00
N VAL A 102 -1.66 6.10 -16.14
CA VAL A 102 -0.22 6.36 -16.24
C VAL A 102 0.03 7.83 -15.95
N LEU A 103 0.88 8.12 -14.96
CA LEU A 103 1.29 9.49 -14.67
C LEU A 103 2.43 9.91 -15.61
N ARG A 104 2.29 11.10 -16.21
CA ARG A 104 3.26 11.62 -17.18
C ARG A 104 4.57 12.10 -16.54
N GLN A 105 4.50 12.49 -15.27
CA GLN A 105 5.66 12.96 -14.52
C GLN A 105 6.19 11.80 -13.69
N SER A 106 7.41 11.36 -14.00
CA SER A 106 8.14 10.44 -13.14
C SER A 106 8.75 11.23 -11.99
N THR A 107 8.39 10.90 -10.75
CA THR A 107 9.14 11.36 -9.58
C THR A 107 10.48 10.60 -9.54
N GLY A 108 11.58 11.30 -9.83
CA GLY A 108 12.92 10.73 -9.83
C GLY A 108 13.25 9.88 -11.05
N ASP A 109 13.97 8.76 -10.84
CA ASP A 109 14.57 7.88 -11.85
C ASP A 109 13.69 6.66 -12.23
N ASP A 110 12.39 6.69 -11.96
CA ASP A 110 11.48 5.62 -12.38
C ASP A 110 11.15 5.70 -13.87
N HIS A 111 11.01 4.55 -14.51
CA HIS A 111 10.70 4.45 -15.93
C HIS A 111 9.18 4.49 -16.21
N LEU A 112 8.38 4.12 -15.21
CA LEU A 112 6.91 4.11 -15.29
C LEU A 112 6.35 4.50 -13.92
N VAL A 113 5.35 5.38 -13.91
CA VAL A 113 4.57 5.71 -12.71
C VAL A 113 3.10 5.48 -13.00
N LEU A 114 2.46 4.69 -12.15
CA LEU A 114 1.04 4.36 -12.22
C LEU A 114 0.34 4.95 -11.00
N GLU A 115 -0.87 5.46 -11.19
CA GLU A 115 -1.81 5.68 -10.11
C GLU A 115 -2.96 4.69 -10.26
N LEU A 116 -3.33 4.04 -9.17
CA LEU A 116 -4.43 3.09 -9.11
C LEU A 116 -5.37 3.41 -7.95
N GLY A 117 -6.67 3.32 -8.17
CA GLY A 117 -7.66 3.30 -7.10
C GLY A 117 -7.76 1.89 -6.52
N MET A 118 -7.67 1.76 -5.21
CA MET A 118 -7.80 0.49 -4.50
C MET A 118 -8.88 0.58 -3.43
N ASN A 119 -9.78 -0.39 -3.41
CA ASN A 119 -10.71 -0.65 -2.31
C ASN A 119 -10.52 -2.09 -1.86
N PHE A 120 -10.11 -2.29 -0.61
CA PHE A 120 -9.93 -3.59 -0.01
C PHE A 120 -10.82 -3.75 1.20
N LEU A 121 -12.02 -4.30 0.96
CA LEU A 121 -12.95 -4.73 2.00
C LEU A 121 -12.77 -6.24 2.25
N THR A 122 -12.20 -6.58 3.40
CA THR A 122 -11.98 -7.98 3.76
C THR A 122 -13.28 -8.71 4.11
N ALA A 123 -13.31 -10.02 3.87
CA ALA A 123 -14.45 -10.86 4.24
C ALA A 123 -14.47 -11.13 5.76
N ASP A 124 -15.60 -11.62 6.26
CA ASP A 124 -15.82 -11.91 7.69
C ASP A 124 -14.85 -12.94 8.29
N ASP A 125 -14.17 -13.71 7.43
CA ASP A 125 -13.17 -14.71 7.82
C ASP A 125 -11.76 -14.16 7.99
N MET A 126 -11.54 -12.88 7.67
CA MET A 126 -10.29 -12.18 7.95
C MET A 126 -9.98 -12.20 9.45
N SER A 127 -8.74 -12.54 9.79
CA SER A 127 -8.31 -12.74 11.16
C SER A 127 -6.83 -12.42 11.31
N ALA A 128 -6.50 -11.48 12.20
CA ALA A 128 -5.13 -11.29 12.65
C ALA A 128 -5.07 -11.28 14.18
N ILE A 129 -3.99 -11.85 14.73
CA ILE A 129 -3.74 -11.89 16.17
C ILE A 129 -2.46 -11.12 16.46
N LEU A 130 -2.61 -9.99 17.12
CA LEU A 130 -1.52 -9.15 17.59
C LEU A 130 -1.29 -9.43 19.08
N ALA A 131 -0.08 -9.88 19.44
CA ALA A 131 0.33 -10.03 20.83
C ALA A 131 1.14 -8.81 21.26
N VAL A 132 0.72 -8.14 22.33
CA VAL A 132 1.38 -6.95 22.86
C VAL A 132 1.83 -7.21 24.29
N LYS A 133 3.11 -6.98 24.56
CA LYS A 133 3.67 -7.07 25.91
C LYS A 133 3.57 -5.71 26.58
N LEU A 134 2.91 -5.64 27.72
CA LEU A 134 2.78 -4.40 28.49
C LEU A 134 4.08 -4.06 29.22
N ARG A 135 4.34 -2.78 29.47
CA ARG A 135 5.43 -2.38 30.35
C ARG A 135 5.13 -2.78 31.80
N LYS A 136 6.17 -3.14 32.56
CA LYS A 136 6.07 -3.57 33.97
C LYS A 136 5.28 -2.59 34.85
N ARG A 137 5.47 -1.29 34.62
CA ARG A 137 4.79 -0.20 35.37
C ARG A 137 3.28 -0.10 35.16
N LEU A 138 2.73 -0.68 34.08
CA LEU A 138 1.32 -0.54 33.70
C LEU A 138 0.56 -1.86 33.74
N GLY A 139 1.22 -2.96 33.39
CA GLY A 139 0.58 -4.27 33.29
C GLY A 139 1.53 -5.40 33.65
N PHE A 140 2.50 -5.15 34.55
CA PHE A 140 3.39 -6.16 35.13
C PHE A 140 4.20 -7.01 34.13
N GLY A 141 4.33 -6.56 32.87
CA GLY A 141 5.01 -7.34 31.83
C GLY A 141 4.13 -8.40 31.17
N MET A 142 2.82 -8.39 31.43
CA MET A 142 1.85 -9.33 30.88
C MET A 142 1.73 -9.19 29.36
N TRP A 143 1.48 -10.32 28.70
CA TRP A 143 1.10 -10.36 27.29
C TRP A 143 -0.41 -10.26 27.17
N THR A 144 -0.87 -9.34 26.34
CA THR A 144 -2.25 -9.28 25.88
C THR A 144 -2.32 -9.72 24.41
N LYS A 145 -3.44 -10.33 24.02
CA LYS A 145 -3.72 -10.69 22.63
C LYS A 145 -4.91 -9.88 22.14
N LEU A 146 -4.76 -9.28 20.95
CA LEU A 146 -5.81 -8.55 20.26
C LEU A 146 -6.14 -9.31 18.98
N HIS A 147 -7.42 -9.58 18.81
CA HIS A 147 -8.00 -10.11 17.58
C HIS A 147 -8.44 -8.94 16.70
N LEU A 148 -7.95 -8.92 15.47
CA LEU A 148 -8.24 -7.90 14.49
C LEU A 148 -9.11 -8.51 13.39
N THR A 149 -10.23 -7.87 13.07
CA THR A 149 -11.20 -8.35 12.07
C THR A 149 -11.79 -7.21 11.25
N GLY A 150 -12.35 -7.51 10.08
CA GLY A 150 -13.12 -6.55 9.28
C GLY A 150 -12.29 -5.35 8.84
N MET A 151 -11.11 -5.61 8.27
CA MET A 151 -10.26 -4.56 7.70
C MET A 151 -10.89 -4.00 6.42
N HIS A 152 -10.93 -2.67 6.32
CA HIS A 152 -11.31 -1.95 5.13
C HIS A 152 -10.26 -0.88 4.83
N VAL A 153 -9.68 -0.92 3.63
CA VAL A 153 -8.71 0.07 3.15
C VAL A 153 -9.18 0.63 1.82
N GLU A 154 -9.31 1.94 1.72
CA GLU A 154 -9.67 2.61 0.47
C GLU A 154 -8.75 3.80 0.22
N GLY A 155 -8.19 3.89 -0.98
CA GLY A 155 -7.31 4.99 -1.33
C GLY A 155 -6.70 4.86 -2.71
N LYS A 156 -6.02 5.93 -3.13
CA LYS A 156 -5.24 5.97 -4.37
C LYS A 156 -3.81 5.58 -4.07
N VAL A 157 -3.30 4.58 -4.77
CA VAL A 157 -1.92 4.09 -4.64
C VAL A 157 -1.12 4.54 -5.85
N LEU A 158 0.08 5.05 -5.61
CA LEU A 158 1.09 5.36 -6.59
C LEU A 158 2.10 4.21 -6.65
N ILE A 159 2.43 3.76 -7.86
CA ILE A 159 3.45 2.74 -8.11
C ILE A 159 4.48 3.28 -9.08
N GLY A 160 5.69 3.53 -8.60
CA GLY A 160 6.88 3.79 -9.40
C GLY A 160 7.60 2.49 -9.74
N VAL A 161 8.00 2.32 -10.99
CA VAL A 161 8.66 1.10 -11.50
C VAL A 161 9.97 1.44 -12.18
N LYS A 162 11.04 0.76 -11.77
CA LYS A 162 12.33 0.78 -12.45
C LYS A 162 12.63 -0.59 -13.07
N PHE A 163 12.75 -0.61 -14.40
CA PHE A 163 13.01 -1.83 -15.17
C PHE A 163 14.49 -2.19 -15.24
N LEU A 164 14.77 -3.48 -15.37
CA LEU A 164 16.09 -4.07 -15.64
C LEU A 164 16.14 -4.73 -17.01
N ARG A 165 17.34 -4.87 -17.57
CA ARG A 165 17.57 -5.58 -18.85
C ARG A 165 17.66 -7.10 -18.69
N ARG A 166 17.77 -7.59 -17.46
CA ARG A 166 17.88 -9.01 -17.12
C ARG A 166 16.71 -9.44 -16.24
N TRP A 167 16.42 -10.73 -16.19
CA TRP A 167 15.45 -11.30 -15.25
C TRP A 167 15.74 -10.83 -13.81
N PRO A 168 14.74 -10.41 -13.02
CA PRO A 168 13.28 -10.49 -13.23
C PRO A 168 12.66 -9.32 -14.02
N PHE A 169 13.48 -8.50 -14.70
CA PHE A 169 13.10 -7.31 -15.48
C PHE A 169 12.49 -6.15 -14.68
N LEU A 170 12.12 -6.39 -13.43
CA LEU A 170 11.73 -5.41 -12.43
C LEU A 170 12.89 -5.29 -11.43
N GLY A 171 13.48 -4.11 -11.30
CA GLY A 171 14.56 -3.88 -10.34
C GLY A 171 14.06 -3.29 -9.04
N ARG A 172 13.24 -2.25 -9.15
CA ARG A 172 12.70 -1.55 -7.99
C ARG A 172 11.23 -1.21 -8.20
N LEU A 173 10.43 -1.44 -7.16
CA LEU A 173 9.09 -0.86 -7.04
C LEU A 173 9.09 0.17 -5.92
N ARG A 174 8.43 1.30 -6.15
CA ARG A 174 8.13 2.30 -5.12
C ARG A 174 6.62 2.37 -4.98
N VAL A 175 6.11 2.22 -3.77
CA VAL A 175 4.68 2.18 -3.50
C VAL A 175 4.34 3.16 -2.37
N CYS A 176 3.36 4.02 -2.59
CA CYS A 176 2.77 4.88 -1.56
C CYS A 176 1.31 5.15 -1.89
N PHE A 177 0.57 5.72 -0.94
CA PHE A 177 -0.70 6.36 -1.20
C PHE A 177 -0.48 7.81 -1.65
N ALA A 178 -1.30 8.27 -2.60
CA ALA A 178 -1.28 9.68 -3.03
C ALA A 178 -1.78 10.61 -1.92
N GLU A 179 -2.76 10.15 -1.15
CA GLU A 179 -3.37 10.84 -0.01
C GLU A 179 -3.56 9.83 1.13
N PRO A 180 -3.69 10.26 2.39
CA PRO A 180 -3.98 9.34 3.50
C PRO A 180 -5.21 8.47 3.17
N PRO A 181 -5.07 7.14 3.14
CA PRO A 181 -6.17 6.26 2.81
C PRO A 181 -7.21 6.24 3.92
N TYR A 182 -8.46 5.98 3.54
CA TYR A 182 -9.45 5.52 4.50
C TYR A 182 -9.05 4.15 5.02
N PHE A 183 -8.99 4.00 6.34
CA PHE A 183 -8.68 2.73 6.98
C PHE A 183 -9.61 2.50 8.16
N GLN A 184 -10.17 1.29 8.24
CA GLN A 184 -10.91 0.82 9.40
C GLN A 184 -10.60 -0.64 9.70
N MET A 185 -10.64 -1.00 10.98
CA MET A 185 -10.51 -2.38 11.44
C MET A 185 -11.13 -2.50 12.83
N ASN A 186 -11.69 -3.66 13.14
CA ASN A 186 -12.23 -3.94 14.47
C ASN A 186 -11.15 -4.58 15.34
N VAL A 187 -11.06 -4.13 16.59
CA VAL A 187 -10.09 -4.62 17.57
C VAL A 187 -10.84 -5.22 18.75
N LYS A 188 -10.65 -6.52 18.99
CA LYS A 188 -11.27 -7.24 20.11
C LYS A 188 -10.19 -7.91 20.96
N PRO A 189 -10.07 -7.59 22.26
CA PRO A 189 -9.16 -8.33 23.13
C PRO A 189 -9.58 -9.81 23.25
N ILE A 190 -8.61 -10.72 23.18
CA ILE A 190 -8.83 -12.16 23.43
C ILE A 190 -8.58 -12.41 24.91
N PHE A 191 -9.65 -12.67 25.65
CA PHE A 191 -9.58 -12.99 27.07
C PHE A 191 -9.33 -14.48 27.26
N THR A 192 -8.21 -14.87 27.86
CA THR A 192 -7.94 -16.27 28.20
C THR A 192 -8.32 -16.61 29.65
N HIS A 193 -8.34 -15.65 30.56
CA HIS A 193 -8.80 -15.84 31.94
C HIS A 193 -9.32 -14.51 32.51
N GLY A 194 -10.62 -14.43 32.84
CA GLY A 194 -11.32 -13.55 33.80
C GLY A 194 -10.85 -12.12 34.11
N VAL A 195 -9.90 -11.53 33.39
CA VAL A 195 -9.35 -10.21 33.64
C VAL A 195 -10.10 -9.24 32.74
N ASP A 196 -10.90 -8.42 33.43
CA ASP A 196 -11.77 -7.41 32.87
C ASP A 196 -11.03 -6.41 31.98
N VAL A 197 -11.83 -5.76 31.14
CA VAL A 197 -11.50 -4.75 30.11
C VAL A 197 -10.65 -3.56 30.63
N THR A 198 -10.46 -3.47 31.95
CA THR A 198 -9.80 -2.38 32.67
C THR A 198 -8.26 -2.37 32.59
N VAL A 199 -7.61 -3.42 32.10
CA VAL A 199 -6.12 -3.54 32.11
C VAL A 199 -5.45 -3.00 30.84
N LEU A 200 -6.20 -2.55 29.84
CA LEU A 200 -5.64 -2.06 28.57
C LEU A 200 -5.95 -0.58 28.28
N PRO A 201 -5.70 0.35 29.21
CA PRO A 201 -5.85 1.77 28.91
C PRO A 201 -4.91 2.14 27.74
N GLY A 202 -5.52 2.63 26.66
CA GLY A 202 -4.80 3.21 25.53
C GLY A 202 -4.29 2.25 24.46
N ILE A 203 -4.53 0.93 24.51
CA ILE A 203 -4.07 0.01 23.44
C ILE A 203 -5.05 -0.11 22.27
N ALA A 204 -6.36 -0.20 22.55
CA ALA A 204 -7.37 -0.20 21.48
C ALA A 204 -7.33 1.12 20.70
N GLY A 205 -7.42 2.25 21.40
CA GLY A 205 -7.29 3.57 20.80
C GLY A 205 -5.89 3.89 20.27
N TRP A 206 -4.85 3.20 20.74
CA TRP A 206 -3.55 3.27 20.09
C TRP A 206 -3.63 2.65 18.70
N LEU A 207 -4.18 1.46 18.51
CA LEU A 207 -4.16 0.81 17.21
C LEU A 207 -4.87 1.64 16.14
N ASP A 208 -6.01 2.26 16.49
CA ASP A 208 -6.73 3.18 15.61
C ASP A 208 -5.87 4.39 15.25
N LYS A 209 -5.24 5.03 16.25
CA LYS A 209 -4.39 6.22 16.06
C LYS A 209 -3.07 5.90 15.36
N LEU A 210 -2.51 4.73 15.61
CA LEU A 210 -1.27 4.22 15.04
C LEU A 210 -1.45 4.08 13.54
N LEU A 211 -2.56 3.51 13.09
CA LEU A 211 -2.80 3.29 11.67
C LEU A 211 -2.98 4.63 10.94
N SER A 212 -3.74 5.58 11.49
CA SER A 212 -3.83 6.94 10.91
C SER A 212 -2.47 7.63 10.82
N ILE A 213 -1.70 7.66 11.92
CA ILE A 213 -0.38 8.32 11.96
C ILE A 213 0.64 7.60 11.05
N ALA A 214 0.62 6.27 11.05
CA ALA A 214 1.55 5.47 10.26
C ALA A 214 1.35 5.73 8.77
N PHE A 215 0.11 5.73 8.28
CA PHE A 215 -0.14 6.01 6.87
C PHE A 215 0.30 7.43 6.51
N GLU A 216 -0.12 8.45 7.26
CA GLU A 216 0.27 9.84 7.02
C GLU A 216 1.79 10.05 7.02
N GLN A 217 2.51 9.41 7.94
CA GLN A 217 3.94 9.69 8.15
C GLN A 217 4.89 8.79 7.34
N THR A 218 4.46 7.65 6.79
CA THR A 218 5.39 6.71 6.12
C THR A 218 4.95 6.15 4.79
N LEU A 219 3.66 6.19 4.47
CA LEU A 219 3.14 5.58 3.24
C LEU A 219 2.31 6.56 2.42
N VAL A 220 2.41 7.85 2.68
CA VAL A 220 1.80 8.91 1.86
C VAL A 220 2.90 9.74 1.24
N GLU A 221 2.69 10.17 -0.01
CA GLU A 221 3.62 11.05 -0.72
C GLU A 221 4.09 12.21 0.19
N PRO A 222 5.41 12.45 0.33
CA PRO A 222 6.53 11.93 -0.47
C PRO A 222 7.16 10.62 0.03
N ASN A 223 6.68 10.02 1.13
CA ASN A 223 7.26 8.81 1.70
C ASN A 223 6.82 7.57 0.94
N MET A 224 7.76 6.70 0.56
CA MET A 224 7.50 5.54 -0.30
C MET A 224 8.10 4.26 0.27
N LEU A 225 7.33 3.18 0.24
CA LEU A 225 7.87 1.84 0.42
C LEU A 225 8.67 1.45 -0.82
N VAL A 226 9.96 1.24 -0.67
CA VAL A 226 10.85 0.81 -1.73
C VAL A 226 11.10 -0.68 -1.61
N VAL A 227 10.78 -1.40 -2.69
CA VAL A 227 10.92 -2.85 -2.81
C VAL A 227 12.01 -3.17 -3.82
N ASP A 228 13.04 -3.87 -3.36
CA ASP A 228 14.10 -4.45 -4.20
C ASP A 228 13.60 -5.78 -4.76
N MET A 229 13.26 -5.78 -6.05
CA MET A 229 12.62 -6.92 -6.69
C MET A 229 13.59 -8.08 -6.97
N GLU A 230 14.88 -7.79 -7.16
CA GLU A 230 15.90 -8.84 -7.30
C GLU A 230 16.04 -9.61 -5.97
N LYS A 231 16.00 -8.91 -4.84
CA LYS A 231 15.97 -9.55 -3.51
C LYS A 231 14.64 -10.24 -3.24
N PHE A 232 13.51 -9.60 -3.52
CA PHE A 232 12.19 -10.17 -3.22
C PHE A 232 11.95 -11.54 -3.89
N VAL A 233 12.40 -11.71 -5.13
CA VAL A 233 12.22 -12.96 -5.89
C VAL A 233 13.27 -14.02 -5.53
N SER A 234 14.39 -13.63 -4.93
CA SER A 234 15.46 -14.55 -4.56
C SER A 234 15.10 -15.36 -3.30
N PRO A 235 15.22 -16.70 -3.32
CA PRO A 235 14.93 -17.57 -2.16
C PRO A 235 15.85 -17.34 -0.95
N GLN A 236 17.01 -16.72 -1.18
CA GLN A 236 18.09 -16.56 -0.19
C GLN A 236 18.03 -15.21 0.53
N SER A 237 17.18 -14.32 0.07
CA SER A 237 16.98 -13.00 0.68
C SER A 237 16.18 -13.17 1.96
N GLY A 238 16.77 -12.80 3.09
CA GLY A 238 16.03 -12.61 4.33
C GLY A 238 15.02 -11.45 4.23
N GLU A 239 14.65 -10.86 5.37
CA GLU A 239 13.62 -9.81 5.47
C GLU A 239 14.04 -8.44 4.89
N ASN A 240 15.25 -8.30 4.35
CA ASN A 240 15.84 -7.02 3.91
C ASN A 240 15.54 -6.65 2.44
N TRP A 241 14.43 -7.11 1.88
CA TRP A 241 14.05 -6.83 0.49
C TRP A 241 13.30 -5.50 0.32
N PHE A 242 12.93 -4.83 1.42
CA PHE A 242 12.29 -3.51 1.39
C PHE A 242 12.93 -2.53 2.38
N PHE A 243 12.68 -1.24 2.14
CA PHE A 243 12.91 -0.16 3.10
C PHE A 243 11.90 0.97 2.83
N VAL A 244 11.73 1.89 3.78
CA VAL A 244 10.92 3.09 3.56
C VAL A 244 11.86 4.24 3.22
N ASP A 245 11.65 4.83 2.05
CA ASP A 245 12.32 6.05 1.62
C ASP A 245 11.54 7.23 2.20
N GLU A 246 11.99 7.68 3.37
CA GLU A 246 11.47 8.88 4.04
C GLU A 246 12.19 10.08 3.47
N LYS A 247 11.44 11.04 2.91
CA LYS A 247 12.07 12.25 2.37
C LYS A 247 12.77 12.99 3.50
N GLU A 248 14.04 13.34 3.28
CA GLU A 248 14.78 14.16 4.24
C GLU A 248 14.01 15.46 4.54
N PRO A 249 13.91 15.86 5.82
CA PRO A 249 13.20 17.07 6.18
C PRO A 249 13.81 18.27 5.44
N VAL A 250 12.98 18.96 4.65
CA VAL A 250 13.42 20.09 3.81
C VAL A 250 13.97 21.24 4.67
N ALA A 251 13.52 21.34 5.92
CA ALA A 251 14.05 22.25 6.93
C ALA A 251 13.66 21.77 8.34
N HIS A 252 14.41 22.24 9.34
CA HIS A 252 14.02 22.14 10.75
C HIS A 252 13.47 23.49 11.21
N ALA A 253 12.27 23.49 11.80
CA ALA A 253 11.71 24.67 12.46
C ALA A 253 12.02 24.59 13.96
N LEU A 254 12.81 25.54 14.47
CA LEU A 254 12.95 25.74 15.90
C LEU A 254 11.77 26.60 16.37
N VAL A 255 10.83 25.99 17.09
CA VAL A 255 9.70 26.71 17.68
C VAL A 255 10.01 26.95 19.15
N GLU A 256 10.34 28.20 19.47
CA GLU A 256 10.47 28.66 20.86
C GLU A 256 9.15 29.33 21.26
N VAL A 257 8.45 28.71 22.22
CA VAL A 257 7.23 29.29 22.78
C VAL A 257 7.65 30.30 23.85
N VAL A 258 7.68 31.58 23.47
CA VAL A 258 8.16 32.67 24.33
C VAL A 258 7.17 32.97 25.45
N GLU A 259 5.88 33.04 25.15
CA GLU A 259 4.83 33.32 26.12
C GLU A 259 3.48 32.80 25.63
N ALA A 260 2.64 32.33 26.55
CA ALA A 260 1.23 32.03 26.30
C ALA A 260 0.38 32.78 27.34
N SER A 261 -0.42 33.73 26.86
CA SER A 261 -1.27 34.58 27.69
C SER A 261 -2.75 34.25 27.45
N ASP A 262 -3.61 34.44 28.46
CA ASP A 262 -5.07 34.28 28.39
C ASP A 262 -5.58 32.90 27.94
N VAL A 263 -4.84 31.84 28.26
CA VAL A 263 -5.28 30.46 28.00
C VAL A 263 -6.45 30.13 28.95
N LYS A 264 -7.68 30.17 28.41
CA LYS A 264 -8.88 29.78 29.15
C LYS A 264 -9.10 28.27 29.00
N PRO A 265 -9.23 27.51 30.10
CA PRO A 265 -9.58 26.10 30.04
C PRO A 265 -11.00 25.95 29.48
N SER A 266 -11.18 24.98 28.57
CA SER A 266 -12.46 24.73 27.91
C SER A 266 -13.51 24.14 28.85
N ASP A 267 -13.10 23.46 29.93
CA ASP A 267 -14.00 22.78 30.85
C ASP A 267 -13.63 23.02 32.32
N LEU A 268 -14.61 23.46 33.11
CA LEU A 268 -14.51 23.70 34.55
C LEU A 268 -14.91 22.47 35.40
N ASN A 269 -15.17 21.32 34.79
CA ASN A 269 -15.53 20.10 35.51
C ASN A 269 -14.50 19.01 35.19
N GLY A 270 -13.64 18.72 36.17
CA GLY A 270 -12.61 17.68 36.11
C GLY A 270 -13.15 16.26 36.15
#